data_AF-A0A7R9PDF8-F1
#
_entry.id   AF-A0A7R9PDF8-F1
#
_cell.length_a   1.000
_cell.length_b   1.000
_cell.length_c   1.000
_cell.angle_alpha   90.00
_cell.angle_beta   90.00
_cell.angle_gamma   90.00
#
_symmetry.space_group_name_H-M   'P 1'
#
loop_
_entity.id
_entity.type
_entity.pdbx_description
1 polymer ?
#
loop_
_entity_poly.entity_id
_entity_poly.type
_entity_poly.pdbx_seq_one_letter_code
_entity_poly.pdbx_strand_id
1 'polypeptide(L)'
;MSSNGTVEMDQELARRLLLEGAIFIFLDVPSGTEFGIDMKHWNTGEKFKGVKMIPPGIHYVHYSATNNQGDTGPRVGFIHNFQKSELVVKRWDKDAEDISDKEIEEDEKNRIKLNILNMDRFLGPYPFDVWKKWKSLTNKVTENVVNAIIPTSGYIRSALELLPCDTDRTSGGGTTTTQSVKRRSRTAEEKEEELLPQLKPSPGTELRFSQFPECNYPEGATPAEITRHSLDSSYVLETLISKYN
;
A
#
# COMPACT_ATOMS: atom_id res chain seq x y z
N MET A 1 -19.29 14.82 -15.67
CA MET A 1 -20.57 14.81 -14.94
C MET A 1 -20.74 13.43 -14.32
N SER A 2 -20.21 13.25 -13.10
CA SER A 2 -20.31 11.96 -12.41
C SER A 2 -21.63 11.89 -11.68
N SER A 3 -22.45 10.89 -12.03
CA SER A 3 -23.69 10.57 -11.35
C SER A 3 -23.39 10.27 -9.88
N ASN A 4 -23.78 11.19 -8.98
CA ASN A 4 -23.93 10.90 -7.56
C ASN A 4 -25.06 9.89 -7.39
N GLY A 5 -24.75 8.61 -7.57
CA GLY A 5 -25.60 7.52 -7.15
C GLY A 5 -25.51 7.40 -5.64
N THR A 6 -26.21 8.27 -4.90
CA THR A 6 -26.55 7.99 -3.51
C THR A 6 -27.41 6.74 -3.53
N VAL A 7 -26.83 5.61 -3.14
CA VAL A 7 -27.59 4.39 -2.88
C VAL A 7 -28.58 4.74 -1.76
N GLU A 8 -29.87 4.82 -2.07
CA GLU A 8 -30.90 4.93 -1.04
C GLU A 8 -30.85 3.65 -0.21
N MET A 9 -30.33 3.78 1.01
CA MET A 9 -30.18 2.69 1.94
C MET A 9 -31.37 2.69 2.90
N ASP A 10 -32.11 1.59 2.93
CA ASP A 10 -33.19 1.40 3.89
C ASP A 10 -32.67 1.52 5.33
N GLN A 11 -33.49 2.09 6.22
CA GLN A 11 -33.13 2.38 7.60
C GLN A 11 -32.79 1.11 8.39
N GLU A 12 -33.47 -0.01 8.09
CA GLU A 12 -33.18 -1.28 8.76
C GLU A 12 -31.78 -1.80 8.37
N LEU A 13 -31.45 -1.72 7.07
CA LEU A 13 -30.13 -2.08 6.56
C LEU A 13 -29.04 -1.19 7.15
N ALA A 14 -29.27 0.13 7.22
CA ALA A 14 -28.32 1.08 7.82
C ALA A 14 -28.04 0.75 9.30
N ARG A 15 -29.06 0.41 10.08
CA ARG A 15 -28.90 0.00 11.49
C ARG A 15 -28.09 -1.28 11.61
N ARG A 16 -28.36 -2.27 10.76
CA ARG A 16 -27.61 -3.54 10.74
C ARG A 16 -26.15 -3.31 10.40
N LEU A 17 -25.86 -2.51 9.37
CA LEU A 17 -24.50 -2.18 8.97
C LEU A 17 -23.76 -1.36 10.02
N LEU A 18 -24.44 -0.51 10.78
CA LEU A 18 -23.82 0.21 11.89
C LEU A 18 -23.42 -0.72 13.04
N LEU A 19 -24.22 -1.76 13.31
CA LEU A 19 -23.93 -2.75 14.35
C LEU A 19 -22.83 -3.73 13.93
N GLU A 20 -22.87 -4.20 12.68
CA GLU A 20 -22.01 -5.27 12.19
C GLU A 20 -20.75 -4.76 11.50
N GLY A 21 -20.82 -3.58 10.88
CA GLY A 21 -19.69 -2.98 10.20
C GLY A 21 -18.65 -2.44 11.18
N ALA A 22 -17.40 -2.47 10.75
CA ALA A 22 -16.33 -1.84 11.47
C ALA A 22 -16.39 -0.31 11.36
N ILE A 23 -15.67 0.35 12.26
CA ILE A 23 -15.53 1.80 12.31
C ILE A 23 -14.04 2.13 12.33
N PHE A 24 -13.65 3.01 11.41
CA PHE A 24 -12.33 3.63 11.40
C PHE A 24 -12.45 5.06 11.89
N ILE A 25 -11.70 5.42 12.93
CA ILE A 25 -11.61 6.77 13.48
C ILE A 25 -10.24 7.35 13.13
N PHE A 26 -10.24 8.55 12.55
CA PHE A 26 -9.04 9.31 12.25
C PHE A 26 -9.05 10.62 13.05
N LEU A 27 -8.32 10.62 14.16
CA LEU A 27 -8.23 11.75 15.06
C LEU A 27 -7.27 12.81 14.52
N ASP A 28 -7.59 14.07 14.79
CA ASP A 28 -6.74 15.23 14.53
C ASP A 28 -6.32 15.44 13.06
N VAL A 29 -6.97 14.74 12.12
CA VAL A 29 -6.75 14.91 10.68
C VAL A 29 -7.13 16.33 10.26
N PRO A 30 -6.24 17.06 9.57
CA PRO A 30 -6.54 18.40 9.08
C PRO A 30 -7.74 18.40 8.12
N SER A 31 -8.45 19.52 8.04
CA SER A 31 -9.44 19.73 6.97
C SER A 31 -8.71 19.94 5.65
N GLY A 32 -9.26 19.41 4.56
CA GLY A 32 -8.66 19.48 3.23
C GLY A 32 -7.84 18.25 2.84
N THR A 33 -7.33 17.48 3.81
CA THR A 33 -6.60 16.23 3.58
C THR A 33 -7.39 15.32 2.63
N GLU A 34 -6.75 14.81 1.58
CA GLU A 34 -7.38 13.80 0.75
C GLU A 34 -7.43 12.50 1.55
N PHE A 35 -8.62 11.98 1.83
CA PHE A 35 -8.83 10.73 2.52
C PHE A 35 -9.64 9.79 1.64
N GLY A 36 -9.23 8.53 1.56
CA GLY A 36 -9.94 7.51 0.82
C GLY A 36 -9.95 6.15 1.48
N ILE A 37 -10.95 5.38 1.08
CA ILE A 37 -11.09 3.97 1.40
C ILE A 37 -11.45 3.23 0.11
N ASP A 38 -10.68 2.20 -0.18
CA ASP A 38 -10.77 1.35 -1.35
C ASP A 38 -10.66 2.12 -2.67
N MET A 39 -11.80 2.39 -3.31
CA MET A 39 -11.88 2.98 -4.64
C MET A 39 -12.42 4.42 -4.61
N LYS A 40 -12.70 4.97 -3.44
CA LYS A 40 -13.22 6.33 -3.28
C LYS A 40 -12.37 7.15 -2.35
N HIS A 41 -12.29 8.43 -2.67
CA HIS A 41 -11.64 9.45 -1.85
C HIS A 41 -12.44 10.74 -1.89
N TRP A 42 -12.21 11.56 -0.88
CA TRP A 42 -12.79 12.87 -0.68
C TRP A 42 -11.81 13.73 0.10
N ASN A 43 -12.00 15.04 0.09
CA ASN A 43 -11.31 15.92 1.04
C ASN A 43 -12.03 15.89 2.39
N THR A 44 -11.28 15.76 3.47
CA THR A 44 -11.80 15.84 4.83
C THR A 44 -12.38 17.24 5.09
N GLY A 45 -13.49 17.30 5.82
CA GLY A 45 -14.02 18.55 6.34
C GLY A 45 -13.64 18.76 7.81
N GLU A 46 -13.83 19.96 8.34
CA GLU A 46 -13.50 20.33 9.74
C GLU A 46 -14.07 19.37 10.80
N LYS A 47 -15.21 18.76 10.50
CA LYS A 47 -15.96 17.87 11.39
C LYS A 47 -15.69 16.39 11.13
N PHE A 48 -14.94 16.04 10.09
CA PHE A 48 -14.69 14.65 9.73
C PHE A 48 -13.82 13.99 10.81
N LYS A 49 -14.23 12.78 11.22
CA LYS A 49 -13.48 11.96 12.19
C LYS A 49 -13.31 10.51 11.76
N GLY A 50 -13.72 10.13 10.55
CA GLY A 50 -13.55 8.77 10.04
C GLY A 50 -14.76 8.21 9.31
N VAL A 51 -14.78 6.88 9.18
CA VAL A 51 -15.75 6.12 8.37
C VAL A 51 -16.40 5.03 9.21
N LYS A 52 -17.71 4.88 9.08
CA LYS A 52 -18.53 3.84 9.73
C LYS A 52 -19.11 2.86 8.72
N MET A 53 -19.61 1.74 9.22
CA MET A 53 -20.27 0.70 8.43
C MET A 53 -19.32 0.02 7.42
N ILE A 54 -18.03 -0.08 7.75
CA ILE A 54 -17.05 -0.74 6.89
C ILE A 54 -17.35 -2.24 6.90
N PRO A 55 -17.62 -2.89 5.75
CA PRO A 55 -17.86 -4.33 5.72
C PRO A 55 -16.66 -5.12 6.23
N PRO A 56 -16.85 -6.30 6.84
CA PRO A 56 -15.72 -7.16 7.21
C PRO A 56 -14.93 -7.62 5.99
N GLY A 57 -13.61 -7.63 6.10
CA GLY A 57 -12.67 -8.08 5.06
C GLY A 57 -11.53 -7.10 4.79
N ILE A 58 -10.77 -7.36 3.72
CA ILE A 58 -9.63 -6.56 3.32
C ILE A 58 -10.10 -5.22 2.73
N HIS A 59 -9.61 -4.13 3.30
CA HIS A 59 -9.82 -2.77 2.82
C HIS A 59 -8.49 -2.01 2.75
N TYR A 60 -8.42 -1.04 1.84
CA TYR A 60 -7.25 -0.17 1.70
C TYR A 60 -7.64 1.25 2.13
N VAL A 61 -7.10 1.71 3.26
CA VAL A 61 -7.30 3.08 3.73
C VAL A 61 -6.10 3.90 3.32
N HIS A 62 -6.34 5.04 2.67
CA HIS A 62 -5.28 5.87 2.15
C HIS A 62 -5.58 7.35 2.33
N TYR A 63 -4.53 8.15 2.33
CA TYR A 63 -4.61 9.60 2.44
C TYR A 63 -3.43 10.27 1.77
N SER A 64 -3.58 11.56 1.52
CA SER A 64 -2.50 12.44 1.12
C SER A 64 -2.61 13.74 1.90
N ALA A 65 -1.49 14.16 2.51
CA ALA A 65 -1.40 15.46 3.15
C ALA A 65 -1.67 16.58 2.13
N THR A 66 -2.28 17.67 2.57
CA THR A 66 -2.57 18.82 1.71
C THR A 66 -2.03 20.09 2.32
N ASN A 67 -1.37 20.92 1.51
CA ASN A 67 -0.89 22.22 1.95
C ASN A 67 -2.01 23.27 1.93
N ASN A 68 -1.71 24.48 2.43
CA ASN A 68 -2.65 25.61 2.44
C ASN A 68 -3.03 26.14 1.05
N GLN A 69 -2.31 25.75 0.00
CA GLN A 69 -2.59 26.12 -1.39
C GLN A 69 -3.49 25.09 -2.09
N GLY A 70 -3.82 23.98 -1.42
CA GLY A 70 -4.63 22.89 -1.96
C GLY A 70 -3.83 21.85 -2.74
N ASP A 71 -2.49 21.94 -2.76
CA ASP A 71 -1.67 20.90 -3.37
C ASP A 71 -1.64 19.67 -2.48
N THR A 72 -1.69 18.51 -3.13
CA THR A 72 -1.76 17.21 -2.48
C THR A 72 -0.41 16.52 -2.57
N GLY A 73 0.12 16.09 -1.43
CA GLY A 73 1.37 15.34 -1.32
C GLY A 73 1.25 13.89 -1.80
N PRO A 74 2.38 13.15 -1.78
CA PRO A 74 2.39 11.73 -2.10
C PRO A 74 1.38 10.94 -1.26
N ARG A 75 0.75 9.94 -1.87
CA ARG A 75 -0.25 9.12 -1.21
C ARG A 75 0.42 8.10 -0.30
N VAL A 76 -0.13 7.97 0.90
CA VAL A 76 0.24 6.95 1.88
C VAL A 76 -1.03 6.16 2.22
N GLY A 77 -0.88 4.88 2.51
CA GLY A 77 -2.02 4.10 2.98
C GLY A 77 -1.59 2.78 3.59
N PHE A 78 -2.56 2.08 4.16
CA PHE A 78 -2.36 0.77 4.76
C PHE A 78 -3.51 -0.15 4.40
N ILE A 79 -3.22 -1.44 4.36
CA ILE A 79 -4.23 -2.48 4.15
C ILE A 79 -4.61 -3.02 5.53
N HIS A 80 -5.91 -3.14 5.80
CA HIS A 80 -6.42 -3.69 7.05
C HIS A 80 -7.49 -4.75 6.76
N ASN A 81 -7.46 -5.86 7.51
CA ASN A 81 -8.51 -6.87 7.47
C ASN A 81 -9.54 -6.55 8.56
N PHE A 82 -10.55 -5.74 8.23
CA PHE A 82 -11.56 -5.32 9.19
C PHE A 82 -12.40 -6.50 9.67
N GLN A 83 -12.50 -6.65 10.99
CA GLN A 83 -13.35 -7.64 11.63
C GLN A 83 -14.75 -7.08 11.89
N LYS A 84 -15.72 -7.98 12.10
CA LYS A 84 -17.09 -7.59 12.43
C LYS A 84 -17.10 -6.72 13.71
N SER A 85 -17.75 -5.56 13.63
CA SER A 85 -17.89 -4.60 14.74
C SER A 85 -16.55 -4.11 15.33
N GLU A 86 -15.47 -4.15 14.55
CA GLU A 86 -14.15 -3.67 14.97
C GLU A 86 -14.11 -2.14 15.05
N LEU A 87 -13.37 -1.60 16.02
CA LEU A 87 -13.04 -0.18 16.12
C LEU A 87 -11.53 0.01 15.92
N VAL A 88 -11.15 0.62 14.80
CA VAL A 88 -9.76 0.99 14.50
C VAL A 88 -9.61 2.49 14.72
N VAL A 89 -8.65 2.91 15.55
CA VAL A 89 -8.38 4.32 15.83
C VAL A 89 -6.95 4.65 15.42
N LYS A 90 -6.79 5.67 14.59
CA LYS A 90 -5.51 6.27 14.21
C LYS A 90 -5.56 7.77 14.49
N ARG A 91 -4.39 8.37 14.70
CA ARG A 91 -4.24 9.80 14.95
C ARG A 91 -3.26 10.40 13.95
N TRP A 92 -3.58 11.60 13.47
CA TRP A 92 -2.67 12.39 12.65
C TRP A 92 -1.56 13.00 13.50
N ASP A 93 -0.33 12.89 13.03
CA ASP A 93 0.81 13.63 13.52
C ASP A 93 1.03 14.87 12.63
N LYS A 94 0.90 16.06 13.22
CA LYS A 94 1.01 17.31 12.47
C LYS A 94 2.43 17.61 12.03
N ASP A 95 3.42 17.17 12.79
CA ASP A 95 4.82 17.47 12.50
C ASP A 95 5.36 16.55 11.41
N ALA A 96 4.92 15.28 11.42
CA ALA A 96 5.26 14.31 10.38
C ALA A 96 4.39 14.42 9.12
N GLU A 97 3.26 15.14 9.19
CA GLU A 97 2.21 15.16 8.17
C GLU A 97 1.75 13.74 7.76
N ASP A 98 1.64 12.84 8.75
CA ASP A 98 1.39 11.42 8.56
C ASP A 98 0.51 10.84 9.68
N ILE A 99 0.10 9.58 9.57
CA ILE A 99 -0.45 8.85 10.73
C ILE A 99 0.67 8.66 11.76
N SER A 100 0.37 8.96 13.02
CA SER A 100 1.31 8.77 14.12
C SER A 100 1.62 7.29 14.33
N ASP A 101 2.91 6.98 14.51
CA ASP A 101 3.39 5.65 14.92
C ASP A 101 3.04 5.31 16.37
N LYS A 102 2.60 6.31 17.16
CA LYS A 102 2.19 6.11 18.54
C LYS A 102 0.87 5.35 18.57
N GLU A 103 0.86 4.22 19.26
CA GLU A 103 -0.38 3.50 19.52
C GLU A 103 -1.32 4.34 20.40
N ILE A 104 -2.61 4.25 20.09
CA ILE A 104 -3.66 4.87 20.89
C ILE A 104 -3.83 4.05 22.16
N GLU A 105 -3.78 4.72 23.31
CA GLU A 105 -3.97 4.10 24.62
C GLU A 105 -5.33 3.38 24.70
N GLU A 106 -5.37 2.23 25.37
CA GLU A 106 -6.57 1.40 25.43
C GLU A 106 -7.73 2.11 26.16
N ASP A 107 -7.42 2.91 27.17
CA ASP A 107 -8.41 3.75 27.85
C ASP A 107 -9.03 4.79 26.91
N GLU A 108 -8.24 5.37 26.01
CA GLU A 108 -8.76 6.29 25.00
C GLU A 108 -9.66 5.56 23.98
N LYS A 109 -9.26 4.38 23.50
CA LYS A 109 -10.12 3.56 22.64
C LYS A 109 -11.44 3.21 23.33
N ASN A 110 -11.40 2.86 24.62
CA ASN A 110 -12.59 2.55 25.40
C ASN A 110 -13.52 3.77 25.54
N ARG A 111 -12.98 4.96 25.82
CA ARG A 111 -13.77 6.21 25.85
C ARG A 111 -14.42 6.50 24.50
N ILE A 112 -13.69 6.33 23.40
CA ILE A 112 -14.21 6.53 22.03
C ILE A 112 -15.33 5.54 21.75
N LYS A 113 -15.13 4.26 22.09
CA LYS A 113 -16.12 3.19 21.92
C LYS A 113 -17.42 3.49 22.65
N LEU A 114 -17.34 3.95 23.90
CA LEU A 114 -18.51 4.35 24.69
C LEU A 114 -19.22 5.59 24.13
N ASN A 115 -18.48 6.49 23.47
CA ASN A 115 -19.00 7.73 22.91
C ASN A 115 -19.40 7.64 21.42
N ILE A 116 -19.41 6.44 20.83
CA ILE A 116 -19.53 6.25 19.39
C ILE A 116 -20.84 6.82 18.81
N LEU A 117 -21.94 6.72 19.57
CA LEU A 117 -23.25 7.25 19.17
C LEU A 117 -23.24 8.78 19.02
N ASN A 118 -22.52 9.48 19.89
CA ASN A 118 -22.37 10.93 19.76
C ASN A 118 -21.42 11.29 18.61
N MET A 119 -20.46 10.41 18.32
CA MET A 119 -19.52 10.56 17.21
C MET A 119 -20.14 10.30 15.84
N ASP A 120 -21.28 9.61 15.77
CA ASP A 120 -21.92 9.18 14.52
C ASP A 120 -22.09 10.29 13.47
N ARG A 121 -22.35 11.53 13.92
CA ARG A 121 -22.50 12.73 13.07
C ARG A 121 -21.21 13.19 12.40
N PHE A 122 -20.06 12.71 12.87
CA PHE A 122 -18.71 13.04 12.39
C PHE A 122 -18.14 11.92 11.52
N LEU A 123 -18.89 10.84 11.32
CA LEU A 123 -18.46 9.66 10.58
C LEU A 123 -19.20 9.55 9.24
N GLY A 124 -18.43 9.48 8.16
CA GLY A 124 -18.95 9.21 6.83
C GLY A 124 -19.38 7.75 6.70
N PRO A 125 -20.49 7.43 6.00
CA PRO A 125 -20.82 6.05 5.68
C PRO A 125 -19.81 5.49 4.67
N TYR A 126 -19.46 4.21 4.80
CA TYR A 126 -18.69 3.51 3.77
C TYR A 126 -19.39 3.58 2.39
N PRO A 127 -18.65 3.79 1.29
CA PRO A 127 -19.23 3.95 -0.06
C PRO A 127 -19.71 2.60 -0.64
N PHE A 128 -20.92 2.19 -0.28
CA PHE A 128 -21.49 0.90 -0.73
C PHE A 128 -21.69 0.77 -2.25
N ASP A 129 -21.68 1.87 -3.00
CA ASP A 129 -21.76 1.83 -4.46
C ASP A 129 -20.54 1.17 -5.13
N VAL A 130 -19.37 1.22 -4.49
CA VAL A 130 -18.16 0.54 -4.99
C VAL A 130 -17.92 -0.83 -4.37
N TRP A 131 -18.68 -1.21 -3.32
CA TRP A 131 -18.42 -2.41 -2.54
C TRP A 131 -18.37 -3.70 -3.36
N LYS A 132 -19.33 -3.89 -4.28
CA LYS A 132 -19.37 -5.09 -5.13
C LYS A 132 -18.13 -5.21 -6.02
N LYS A 133 -17.67 -4.07 -6.56
CA LYS A 133 -16.47 -4.01 -7.40
C LYS A 133 -15.22 -4.27 -6.55
N TRP A 134 -15.12 -3.63 -5.39
CA TRP A 134 -14.02 -3.85 -4.45
C TRP A 134 -13.90 -5.33 -4.05
N LYS A 135 -15.01 -5.94 -3.61
CA LYS A 135 -15.05 -7.37 -3.24
C LYS A 135 -14.62 -8.28 -4.39
N SER A 136 -14.94 -7.92 -5.64
CA SER A 136 -14.48 -8.67 -6.81
C SER A 136 -12.98 -8.53 -7.05
N LEU A 137 -12.40 -7.36 -6.80
CA LEU A 137 -10.96 -7.09 -6.97
C LEU A 137 -10.12 -7.75 -5.85
N THR A 138 -10.68 -7.90 -4.65
CA THR A 138 -9.97 -8.42 -3.48
C THR A 138 -10.32 -9.87 -3.14
N ASN A 139 -11.08 -10.59 -3.97
CA ASN A 139 -11.58 -11.93 -3.67
C ASN A 139 -10.50 -13.02 -3.50
N LYS A 140 -9.27 -12.79 -4.00
CA LYS A 140 -8.10 -13.67 -3.83
C LYS A 140 -7.07 -13.12 -2.83
N VAL A 141 -7.28 -11.91 -2.34
CA VAL A 141 -6.39 -11.27 -1.38
C VAL A 141 -6.77 -11.76 0.01
N THR A 142 -5.95 -12.64 0.58
CA THR A 142 -6.11 -13.13 1.94
C THR A 142 -5.22 -12.35 2.90
N GLU A 143 -5.51 -12.43 4.19
CA GLU A 143 -4.68 -11.82 5.23
C GLU A 143 -3.22 -12.33 5.18
N ASN A 144 -3.01 -13.61 4.90
CA ASN A 144 -1.67 -14.18 4.72
C ASN A 144 -0.93 -13.56 3.53
N VAL A 145 -1.62 -13.33 2.40
CA VAL A 145 -1.04 -12.68 1.22
C VAL A 145 -0.68 -11.22 1.54
N VAL A 146 -1.57 -10.50 2.23
CA VAL A 146 -1.30 -9.12 2.66
C VAL A 146 -0.08 -9.08 3.56
N ASN A 147 -0.06 -9.88 4.64
CA ASN A 147 1.05 -9.93 5.60
C ASN A 147 2.39 -10.35 4.97
N ALA A 148 2.37 -11.09 3.86
CA ALA A 148 3.57 -11.44 3.11
C ALA A 148 4.11 -10.28 2.27
N ILE A 149 3.23 -9.47 1.67
CA ILE A 149 3.60 -8.46 0.66
C ILE A 149 3.79 -7.06 1.25
N ILE A 150 3.02 -6.69 2.28
CA ILE A 150 3.08 -5.31 2.81
C ILE A 150 4.48 -4.99 3.35
N PRO A 151 4.90 -3.71 3.27
CA PRO A 151 6.16 -3.28 3.86
C PRO A 151 6.15 -3.51 5.38
N THR A 152 7.32 -3.72 5.98
CA THR A 152 7.42 -3.96 7.44
C THR A 152 7.06 -2.74 8.26
N SER A 153 7.16 -1.54 7.68
CA SER A 153 6.60 -0.30 8.24
C SER A 153 5.07 -0.31 8.35
N GLY A 154 4.38 -1.22 7.66
CA GLY A 154 2.91 -1.31 7.63
C GLY A 154 2.23 -0.33 6.68
N TYR A 155 2.97 0.59 6.06
CA TYR A 155 2.43 1.61 5.17
C TYR A 155 3.00 1.48 3.75
N ILE A 156 2.11 1.64 2.77
CA ILE A 156 2.39 1.67 1.34
C ILE A 156 2.45 3.13 0.91
N ARG A 157 3.59 3.57 0.37
CA ARG A 157 3.82 4.94 -0.10
C ARG A 157 3.91 4.98 -1.62
N SER A 158 3.27 5.97 -2.24
CA SER A 158 3.32 6.16 -3.71
C SER A 158 4.67 6.69 -4.19
N ALA A 159 5.36 7.44 -3.33
CA ALA A 159 6.73 7.89 -3.55
C ALA A 159 7.59 7.32 -2.42
N LEU A 160 8.47 6.37 -2.76
CA LEU A 160 9.39 5.77 -1.81
C LEU A 160 10.57 6.71 -1.58
N GLU A 161 10.98 6.83 -0.32
CA GLU A 161 12.27 7.43 0.01
C GLU A 161 13.37 6.49 -0.48
N LEU A 162 14.31 7.02 -1.27
CA LEU A 162 15.41 6.25 -1.82
C LEU A 162 16.73 6.67 -1.17
N LEU A 163 17.49 5.68 -0.71
CA LEU A 163 18.80 5.85 -0.12
C LEU A 163 19.89 5.39 -1.11
N PRO A 164 21.02 6.10 -1.19
CA PRO A 164 22.16 5.65 -1.97
C PRO A 164 22.77 4.39 -1.36
N CYS A 165 23.15 3.44 -2.21
CA CYS A 165 23.80 2.21 -1.81
C CYS A 165 25.25 2.53 -1.35
N ASP A 166 25.65 2.06 -0.17
CA ASP A 166 26.98 2.37 0.41
C ASP A 166 28.17 1.93 -0.46
N THR A 167 27.94 1.04 -1.44
CA THR A 167 28.94 0.60 -2.43
C THR A 167 29.44 1.73 -3.34
N ASP A 168 28.70 2.84 -3.47
CA ASP A 168 29.11 3.97 -4.32
C ASP A 168 30.10 4.91 -3.62
N ARG A 169 30.28 4.78 -2.29
CA ARG A 169 31.21 5.63 -1.54
C ARG A 169 32.69 5.25 -1.69
N THR A 170 33.00 4.12 -2.32
CA THR A 170 34.39 3.63 -2.46
C THR A 170 35.05 3.92 -3.81
N SER A 171 34.35 4.53 -4.77
CA SER A 171 34.89 4.81 -6.11
C SER A 171 35.61 6.16 -6.23
N GLY A 172 36.24 6.63 -5.13
CA GLY A 172 37.19 7.74 -5.12
C GLY A 172 38.66 7.31 -5.10
N GLY A 173 38.94 6.00 -5.07
CA GLY A 173 40.30 5.45 -5.04
C GLY A 173 40.50 4.47 -6.18
N GLY A 174 41.24 4.89 -7.21
CA GLY A 174 41.62 4.02 -8.31
C GLY A 174 42.27 2.74 -7.80
N THR A 175 41.63 1.60 -8.05
CA THR A 175 42.28 0.30 -7.91
C THR A 175 42.02 -0.50 -9.16
N THR A 176 43.01 -0.48 -10.05
CA THR A 176 43.21 -1.42 -11.15
C THR A 176 43.24 -2.84 -10.60
N THR A 177 42.25 -3.65 -10.96
CA THR A 177 42.43 -5.11 -10.96
C THR A 177 41.77 -5.73 -12.19
N THR A 178 42.64 -6.11 -13.10
CA THR A 178 42.43 -6.99 -14.25
C THR A 178 41.66 -8.26 -13.89
N GLN A 179 40.61 -8.59 -14.66
CA GLN A 179 40.43 -9.91 -15.26
C GLN A 179 39.44 -9.84 -16.43
N SER A 180 39.97 -9.94 -17.63
CA SER A 180 39.27 -9.95 -18.90
C SER A 180 38.58 -11.30 -19.13
N VAL A 181 37.32 -11.41 -18.74
CA VAL A 181 36.38 -12.35 -19.36
C VAL A 181 35.66 -11.60 -20.46
N LYS A 182 35.65 -12.15 -21.68
CA LYS A 182 35.01 -11.56 -22.88
C LYS A 182 33.52 -11.31 -22.64
N ARG A 183 33.19 -10.17 -22.03
CA ARG A 183 31.82 -9.66 -21.96
C ARG A 183 31.47 -9.08 -23.34
N ARG A 184 30.25 -9.37 -23.77
CA ARG A 184 29.59 -8.80 -24.95
C ARG A 184 29.86 -7.29 -24.99
N SER A 185 30.08 -6.72 -26.18
CA SER A 185 30.24 -5.27 -26.32
C SER A 185 28.97 -4.61 -25.79
N ARG A 186 29.10 -3.86 -24.69
CA ARG A 186 27.97 -3.24 -23.99
C ARG A 186 27.30 -2.20 -24.86
N THR A 187 25.98 -2.06 -24.74
CA THR A 187 25.25 -0.98 -25.41
C THR A 187 25.65 0.39 -24.83
N ALA A 188 25.32 1.47 -25.54
CA ALA A 188 25.54 2.82 -25.01
C ALA A 188 24.72 3.05 -23.73
N GLU A 189 23.50 2.52 -23.69
CA GLU A 189 22.58 2.59 -22.55
C GLU A 189 23.16 1.92 -21.30
N GLU A 190 23.70 0.70 -21.43
CA GLU A 190 24.33 -0.02 -20.32
C GLU A 190 25.53 0.74 -19.71
N LYS A 191 26.24 1.54 -20.52
CA LYS A 191 27.34 2.38 -20.03
C LYS A 191 26.86 3.64 -19.31
N GLU A 192 25.75 4.22 -19.76
CA GLU A 192 25.13 5.37 -19.11
C GLU A 192 24.49 4.97 -17.77
N GLU A 193 23.88 3.79 -17.68
CA GLU A 193 23.32 3.25 -16.43
C GLU A 193 24.39 3.01 -15.35
N GLU A 194 25.61 2.59 -15.72
CA GLU A 194 26.73 2.44 -14.79
C GLU A 194 27.20 3.77 -14.17
N LEU A 195 26.83 4.92 -14.76
CA LEU A 195 27.18 6.25 -14.23
C LEU A 195 26.14 6.79 -13.24
N LEU A 196 24.97 6.14 -13.12
CA LEU A 196 23.92 6.55 -12.19
C LEU A 196 24.16 5.96 -10.80
N PRO A 197 23.91 6.74 -9.72
CA PRO A 197 24.00 6.22 -8.36
C PRO A 197 22.96 5.11 -8.14
N GLN A 198 23.37 4.04 -7.48
CA GLN A 198 22.45 2.96 -7.15
C GLN A 198 21.57 3.37 -5.97
N LEU A 199 20.32 3.68 -6.24
CA LEU A 199 19.33 4.06 -5.24
C LEU A 199 18.45 2.87 -4.88
N LYS A 200 18.25 2.62 -3.58
CA LYS A 200 17.36 1.58 -3.06
C LYS A 200 16.32 2.19 -2.12
N PRO A 201 15.09 1.63 -2.05
CA PRO A 201 14.12 2.06 -1.06
C PRO A 201 14.68 2.02 0.36
N SER A 202 14.24 2.97 1.18
CA SER A 202 14.52 2.98 2.61
C SER A 202 14.06 1.65 3.23
N PRO A 203 14.87 0.98 4.06
CA PRO A 203 14.55 -0.34 4.58
C PRO A 203 13.18 -0.40 5.28
N GLY A 204 12.38 -1.38 4.90
CA GLY A 204 11.04 -1.61 5.45
C GLY A 204 9.92 -0.80 4.80
N THR A 205 10.24 -0.02 3.76
CA THR A 205 9.24 0.69 2.93
C THR A 205 8.93 -0.06 1.63
N GLU A 206 9.78 -1.01 1.25
CA GLU A 206 9.64 -1.82 0.05
C GLU A 206 8.49 -2.83 0.16
N LEU A 207 7.82 -3.04 -0.97
CA LEU A 207 6.86 -4.13 -1.13
C LEU A 207 7.60 -5.46 -1.29
N ARG A 208 7.15 -6.47 -0.56
CA ARG A 208 7.78 -7.80 -0.51
C ARG A 208 7.13 -8.75 -1.50
N PHE A 209 7.12 -8.36 -2.78
CA PHE A 209 6.59 -9.18 -3.86
C PHE A 209 7.43 -10.45 -4.08
N SER A 210 6.81 -11.44 -4.74
CA SER A 210 7.50 -12.64 -5.19
C SER A 210 8.69 -12.29 -6.09
N GLN A 211 9.86 -12.81 -5.73
CA GLN A 211 11.09 -12.61 -6.49
C GLN A 211 11.07 -13.47 -7.76
N PHE A 212 11.09 -12.80 -8.91
CA PHE A 212 11.21 -13.43 -10.21
C PHE A 212 12.64 -13.93 -10.43
N PRO A 213 12.83 -15.09 -11.10
CA PRO A 213 14.15 -15.51 -11.55
C PRO A 213 14.80 -14.45 -12.47
N GLU A 214 16.10 -14.22 -12.33
CA GLU A 214 16.84 -13.32 -13.22
C GLU A 214 16.93 -13.85 -14.66
N CYS A 215 16.85 -15.18 -14.81
CA CYS A 215 16.90 -15.88 -16.09
C CYS A 215 15.65 -16.73 -16.29
N ASN A 216 15.13 -16.76 -17.52
CA ASN A 216 13.94 -17.52 -17.88
C ASN A 216 14.23 -18.99 -18.21
N TYR A 217 15.45 -19.47 -18.01
CA TYR A 217 15.92 -20.79 -18.39
C TYR A 217 16.91 -21.34 -17.36
N PRO A 218 17.11 -22.67 -17.29
CA PRO A 218 18.08 -23.30 -16.40
C PRO A 218 19.52 -22.83 -16.66
N GLU A 219 20.34 -22.82 -15.62
CA GLU A 219 21.77 -22.54 -15.75
C GLU A 219 22.45 -23.57 -16.67
N GLY A 220 23.28 -23.09 -17.60
CA GLY A 220 23.95 -23.94 -18.60
C GLY A 220 23.11 -24.31 -19.82
N ALA A 221 21.92 -23.73 -19.99
CA ALA A 221 21.07 -23.98 -21.15
C ALA A 221 21.78 -23.67 -22.49
N THR A 222 21.61 -24.57 -23.46
CA THR A 222 22.06 -24.37 -24.84
C THR A 222 21.26 -23.25 -25.53
N PRO A 223 21.75 -22.64 -26.63
CA PRO A 223 20.99 -21.63 -27.37
C PRO A 223 19.60 -22.10 -27.83
N ALA A 224 19.46 -23.39 -28.16
CA ALA A 224 18.19 -24.00 -28.52
C ALA A 224 17.23 -24.08 -27.32
N GLU A 225 17.73 -24.43 -26.14
CA GLU A 225 16.95 -24.48 -24.89
C GLU A 225 16.56 -23.09 -24.40
N ILE A 226 17.47 -22.11 -24.48
CA ILE A 226 17.17 -20.70 -24.19
C ILE A 226 16.02 -20.22 -25.08
N THR A 227 16.07 -20.52 -26.38
CA THR A 227 15.00 -20.18 -27.31
C THR A 227 13.69 -20.86 -26.92
N ARG A 228 13.72 -22.16 -26.58
CA ARG A 228 12.54 -22.91 -26.13
C ARG A 228 11.90 -22.28 -24.89
N HIS A 229 12.68 -21.98 -23.86
CA HIS A 229 12.21 -21.38 -22.62
C HIS A 229 11.79 -19.90 -22.77
N SER A 230 12.29 -19.21 -23.81
CA SER A 230 11.83 -17.86 -24.15
C SER A 230 10.47 -17.87 -24.87
N LEU A 231 10.17 -18.94 -25.60
CA LEU A 231 8.86 -19.16 -26.24
C LEU A 231 7.81 -19.69 -25.25
N ASP A 232 8.26 -20.43 -24.22
CA ASP A 232 7.40 -21.03 -23.20
C ASP A 232 7.90 -20.72 -21.78
N SER A 233 7.14 -19.87 -21.07
CA SER A 233 7.43 -19.44 -19.71
C SER A 233 7.05 -20.47 -18.63
N SER A 234 6.65 -21.69 -19.00
CA SER A 234 6.29 -22.75 -18.05
C SER A 234 7.40 -23.02 -17.02
N TYR A 235 8.67 -23.01 -17.43
CA TYR A 235 9.80 -23.15 -16.51
C TYR A 235 9.82 -22.08 -15.41
N VAL A 236 9.60 -20.81 -15.79
CA VAL A 236 9.56 -19.68 -14.85
C VAL A 236 8.38 -19.82 -13.90
N LEU A 237 7.22 -20.17 -14.44
CA LEU A 237 6.00 -20.38 -13.65
C LEU A 237 6.18 -21.51 -12.64
N GLU A 238 6.67 -22.67 -13.06
CA GLU A 238 6.93 -23.81 -12.18
C GLU A 238 7.95 -23.48 -11.10
N THR A 239 9.03 -22.79 -11.46
CA THR A 239 10.07 -22.33 -10.52
C THR A 239 9.51 -21.34 -9.49
N LEU A 240 8.55 -20.49 -9.89
CA LEU A 240 7.87 -19.59 -8.96
C LEU A 240 6.93 -20.34 -8.03
N ILE A 241 6.09 -21.22 -8.58
CA ILE A 241 5.11 -21.99 -7.81
C ILE A 241 5.83 -22.90 -6.80
N SER A 242 6.96 -23.51 -7.16
CA SER A 242 7.72 -24.39 -6.26
C SER A 242 8.27 -23.70 -5.02
N LYS A 243 8.36 -22.36 -4.99
CA LYS A 243 8.77 -21.60 -3.80
C LYS A 243 7.65 -21.51 -2.75
N TYR A 244 6.41 -21.85 -3.11
CA TYR A 244 5.22 -21.70 -2.28
C TYR A 244 4.45 -23.01 -2.03
N ASN A 245 4.94 -24.12 -2.59
CA ASN A 245 4.48 -25.49 -2.29
C ASN A 245 5.38 -26.14 -1.24
#